data_AF-A0A7W1CYT8-F1
#
_entry.id   AF-A0A7W1CYT8-F1
#
_cell.length_a   1.000
_cell.length_b   1.000
_cell.length_c   1.000
_cell.angle_alpha   90.00
_cell.angle_beta   90.00
_cell.angle_gamma   90.00
#
_symmetry.space_group_name_H-M   'P 1'
#
loop_
_entity.id
_entity.type
_entity.pdbx_description
1 polymer ?
#
loop_
_entity_poly.entity_id
_entity_poly.type
_entity_poly.pdbx_seq_one_letter_code
_entity_poly.pdbx_strand_id
1 'polypeptide(L)'
;MYKEIYVPVDNSDYSNQACVIGVDVARQFGGRVAGCHAYAAKMHDVRFRQMESGLPEEFRDEDEMKRQRKIHDQLITKGLEIITDSYIDVLEPLCEKYDVELVRRSLEGKNFKVIVEDVNENDFDLVVIGAMGMAAVKDTVLGTVTERVVRRLEKADTLIVKDLDRSPFEHIVVAVDGSAKSLGGLKRAIELAREFGGTVEAISVFDPYFHYAMFHSIAGVLSSKAQKVFRFKEQEKLHEEIIDSGLAKIYTAHLEIARKIAEDEGVDLKTTLLAGKPFEQTLKYVGEVNPTMVVMGRIGYHSDDEMDIGGNTENMMRFLPTNVLITNYEYQAPDLYTAEEHMTWTKEALERLDRIPGFVVGMATGAIIRYAIEKGYTVITTGVIDEVIKSILPPGAMESMRAIGDQMREAEAMGEDKPIDSLFKDFDERTADKANGNGTNGHKNGANGSDAA
;
A
#
# COMPACT_ATOMS: atom_id res chain seq x y z
N MET A 1 -3.72 10.33 -22.07
CA MET A 1 -3.67 9.47 -20.88
C MET A 1 -5.02 8.99 -20.36
N TYR A 2 -5.83 9.84 -19.71
CA TYR A 2 -7.11 9.42 -19.12
C TYR A 2 -8.27 9.77 -20.06
N LYS A 3 -9.09 8.78 -20.42
CA LYS A 3 -10.25 8.95 -21.32
C LYS A 3 -11.56 8.58 -20.65
N GLU A 4 -11.55 7.56 -19.80
CA GLU A 4 -12.69 7.12 -19.01
C GLU A 4 -12.51 7.54 -17.55
N ILE A 5 -13.12 8.66 -17.16
CA ILE A 5 -13.00 9.22 -15.80
C ILE A 5 -14.26 8.85 -15.01
N TYR A 6 -14.10 8.24 -13.84
CA TYR A 6 -15.18 7.87 -12.94
C TYR A 6 -15.22 8.79 -11.72
N VAL A 7 -16.37 9.38 -11.42
CA VAL A 7 -16.54 10.32 -10.30
C VAL A 7 -17.70 9.87 -9.40
N PRO A 8 -17.41 9.27 -8.24
CA PRO A 8 -18.41 9.05 -7.21
C PRO A 8 -18.80 10.36 -6.55
N VAL A 9 -20.11 10.64 -6.49
CA VAL A 9 -20.67 11.87 -5.94
C VAL A 9 -21.52 11.59 -4.72
N ASP A 10 -21.45 12.43 -3.69
CA ASP A 10 -22.33 12.36 -2.52
C ASP A 10 -22.75 13.76 -2.01
N ASN A 11 -22.50 14.81 -2.80
CA ASN A 11 -22.77 16.21 -2.48
C ASN A 11 -22.00 16.76 -1.26
N SER A 12 -20.95 16.06 -0.78
CA SER A 12 -19.96 16.63 0.13
C SER A 12 -18.99 17.56 -0.61
N ASP A 13 -18.35 18.49 0.12
CA ASP A 13 -17.37 19.42 -0.46
C ASP A 13 -16.25 18.71 -1.23
N TYR A 14 -15.73 17.60 -0.70
CA TYR A 14 -14.71 16.79 -1.38
C TYR A 14 -15.24 16.12 -2.65
N SER A 15 -16.48 15.64 -2.65
CA SER A 15 -17.09 15.07 -3.86
C SER A 15 -17.35 16.15 -4.92
N ASN A 16 -17.74 17.35 -4.51
CA ASN A 16 -17.95 18.48 -5.41
C ASN A 16 -16.63 18.92 -6.05
N GLN A 17 -15.55 18.96 -5.27
CA GLN A 17 -14.22 19.22 -5.81
C GLN A 17 -13.73 18.09 -6.73
N ALA A 18 -14.06 16.82 -6.42
CA ALA A 18 -13.81 15.70 -7.32
C ALA A 18 -14.55 15.83 -8.65
N CYS A 19 -15.78 16.36 -8.67
CA CYS A 19 -16.49 16.69 -9.91
C CYS A 19 -15.72 17.70 -10.76
N VAL A 20 -15.26 18.80 -10.15
CA VAL A 20 -14.49 19.83 -10.85
C VAL A 20 -13.22 19.25 -11.45
N ILE A 21 -12.42 18.53 -10.65
CA ILE A 21 -11.16 17.92 -11.10
C ILE A 21 -11.41 16.85 -12.17
N GLY A 22 -12.42 16.00 -12.00
CA GLY A 22 -12.75 14.94 -12.96
C GLY A 22 -13.14 15.50 -14.33
N VAL A 23 -13.95 16.55 -14.37
CA VAL A 23 -14.32 17.23 -15.62
C VAL A 23 -13.11 17.94 -16.24
N ASP A 24 -12.24 18.55 -15.44
CA ASP A 24 -11.05 19.23 -15.96
C ASP A 24 -10.05 18.24 -16.59
N VAL A 25 -9.84 17.07 -15.96
CA VAL A 25 -9.07 15.96 -16.54
C VAL A 25 -9.71 15.45 -17.84
N ALA A 26 -11.01 15.16 -17.82
CA ALA A 26 -11.71 14.69 -19.01
C ALA A 26 -11.61 15.69 -20.17
N ARG A 27 -11.80 16.99 -19.88
CA ARG A 27 -11.65 18.07 -20.86
C ARG A 27 -10.24 18.11 -21.44
N GLN A 28 -9.22 18.15 -20.58
CA GLN A 28 -7.82 18.31 -21.01
C GLN A 28 -7.36 17.14 -21.89
N PHE A 29 -7.78 15.92 -21.55
CA PHE A 29 -7.40 14.74 -22.32
C PHE A 29 -8.40 14.34 -23.39
N GLY A 30 -9.52 15.05 -23.59
CA GLY A 30 -10.58 14.70 -24.54
C GLY A 30 -11.21 13.33 -24.24
N GLY A 31 -11.60 13.13 -22.99
CA GLY A 31 -12.33 11.97 -22.46
C GLY A 31 -13.76 12.30 -22.06
N ARG A 32 -14.39 11.40 -21.30
CA ARG A 32 -15.73 11.54 -20.75
C ARG A 32 -15.78 11.25 -19.25
N VAL A 33 -16.84 11.71 -18.59
CA VAL A 33 -17.05 11.52 -17.15
C VAL A 33 -18.23 10.58 -16.92
N ALA A 34 -18.01 9.53 -16.15
CA ALA A 34 -19.07 8.73 -15.55
C ALA A 34 -19.34 9.20 -14.12
N GLY A 35 -20.45 9.92 -13.93
CA GLY A 35 -20.92 10.33 -12.61
C GLY A 35 -21.72 9.23 -11.94
N CYS A 36 -21.34 8.83 -10.73
CA CYS A 36 -22.03 7.75 -10.01
C CYS A 36 -22.50 8.17 -8.62
N HIS A 37 -23.69 7.72 -8.23
CA HIS A 37 -24.08 7.67 -6.82
C HIS A 37 -24.69 6.32 -6.50
N ALA A 38 -24.35 5.81 -5.31
CA ALA A 38 -24.81 4.53 -4.81
C ALA A 38 -25.81 4.71 -3.68
N TYR A 39 -26.99 4.10 -3.80
CA TYR A 39 -28.07 4.16 -2.81
C TYR A 39 -28.51 2.76 -2.39
N ALA A 40 -29.03 2.63 -1.17
CA ALA A 40 -29.29 1.33 -0.56
C ALA A 40 -30.76 1.13 -0.14
N ALA A 41 -31.68 1.15 -1.10
CA ALA A 41 -33.11 0.97 -0.84
C ALA A 41 -33.41 -0.35 -0.10
N LYS A 42 -32.94 -1.49 -0.62
CA LYS A 42 -33.12 -2.82 0.01
C LYS A 42 -32.64 -2.92 1.46
N MET A 43 -31.55 -2.23 1.83
CA MET A 43 -31.06 -2.25 3.22
C MET A 43 -31.99 -1.48 4.16
N HIS A 44 -32.64 -0.44 3.64
CA HIS A 44 -33.64 0.32 4.39
C HIS A 44 -34.86 -0.55 4.72
N ASP A 45 -35.33 -1.35 3.77
CA ASP A 45 -36.47 -2.26 3.96
C ASP A 45 -36.21 -3.29 5.07
N VAL A 46 -34.99 -3.84 5.13
CA VAL A 46 -34.60 -4.79 6.19
C VAL A 46 -34.65 -4.13 7.57
N ARG A 47 -34.18 -2.88 7.68
CA ARG A 47 -34.23 -2.13 8.94
C ARG A 47 -35.65 -1.77 9.33
N PHE A 48 -36.48 -1.37 8.38
CA PHE A 48 -37.91 -1.13 8.62
C PHE A 48 -38.57 -2.36 9.24
N ARG A 49 -38.37 -3.55 8.66
CA ARG A 49 -38.90 -4.82 9.19
C ARG A 49 -38.45 -5.13 10.62
N GLN A 50 -37.22 -4.79 10.99
CA GLN A 50 -36.71 -4.99 12.35
C GLN A 50 -37.37 -4.04 13.37
N MET A 51 -37.79 -2.85 12.93
CA MET A 51 -38.41 -1.85 13.80
C MET A 51 -39.91 -2.09 14.03
N GLU A 52 -40.55 -2.97 13.26
CA GLU A 52 -42.00 -3.22 13.33
C GLU A 52 -42.48 -3.63 14.72
N SER A 53 -41.66 -4.39 15.46
CA SER A 53 -41.98 -4.80 16.83
C SER A 53 -42.06 -3.64 17.83
N GLY A 54 -41.45 -2.49 17.50
CA GLY A 54 -41.46 -1.27 18.31
C GLY A 54 -42.58 -0.29 17.96
N LEU A 55 -43.37 -0.54 16.92
CA LEU A 55 -44.44 0.38 16.49
C LEU A 55 -45.59 0.43 17.53
N PRO A 56 -46.30 1.57 17.64
CA PRO A 56 -47.54 1.67 18.44
C PRO A 56 -48.58 0.60 18.06
N GLU A 57 -49.42 0.21 19.02
CA GLU A 57 -50.38 -0.91 18.86
C GLU A 57 -51.38 -0.70 17.71
N GLU A 58 -51.77 0.55 17.45
CA GLU A 58 -52.63 0.94 16.32
C GLU A 58 -52.04 0.62 14.94
N PHE A 59 -50.71 0.45 14.86
CA PHE A 59 -50.00 0.09 13.64
C PHE A 59 -49.57 -1.38 13.60
N ARG A 60 -49.87 -2.19 14.62
CA ARG A 60 -49.47 -3.62 14.67
C ARG A 60 -50.48 -4.56 14.01
N ASP A 61 -51.55 -4.03 13.43
CA ASP A 61 -52.47 -4.82 12.62
C ASP A 61 -51.77 -5.33 11.35
N GLU A 62 -51.88 -6.63 11.07
CA GLU A 62 -51.13 -7.29 9.97
C GLU A 62 -51.48 -6.74 8.58
N ASP A 63 -52.74 -6.35 8.34
CA ASP A 63 -53.14 -5.85 7.03
C ASP A 63 -52.72 -4.39 6.83
N GLU A 64 -52.79 -3.58 7.89
CA GLU A 64 -52.22 -2.23 7.87
C GLU A 64 -50.68 -2.28 7.75
N MET A 65 -50.00 -3.23 8.41
CA MET A 65 -48.55 -3.42 8.28
C MET A 65 -48.14 -3.77 6.85
N LYS A 66 -48.83 -4.69 6.17
CA LYS A 66 -48.57 -4.99 4.76
C LYS A 66 -48.72 -3.76 3.86
N ARG A 67 -49.76 -2.96 4.12
CA ARG A 67 -50.00 -1.73 3.38
C ARG A 67 -48.89 -0.71 3.62
N GLN A 68 -48.47 -0.52 4.87
CA GLN A 68 -47.39 0.38 5.23
C GLN A 68 -46.06 -0.02 4.62
N ARG A 69 -45.68 -1.32 4.66
CA ARG A 69 -44.48 -1.83 3.97
C ARG A 69 -44.51 -1.46 2.49
N LYS A 70 -45.62 -1.75 1.80
CA LYS A 70 -45.73 -1.47 0.36
C LYS A 70 -45.59 0.03 0.05
N ILE A 71 -46.23 0.90 0.84
CA ILE A 71 -46.14 2.36 0.65
C ILE A 71 -44.71 2.83 0.94
N HIS A 72 -44.12 2.39 2.05
CA HIS A 72 -42.78 2.75 2.46
C HIS A 72 -41.74 2.32 1.42
N ASP A 73 -41.75 1.06 0.98
CA ASP A 73 -40.80 0.52 0.00
C ASP A 73 -40.87 1.33 -1.31
N GLN A 74 -42.07 1.68 -1.76
CA GLN A 74 -42.27 2.52 -2.95
C GLN A 74 -41.74 3.95 -2.76
N LEU A 75 -42.07 4.60 -1.63
CA LEU A 75 -41.65 5.98 -1.35
C LEU A 75 -40.14 6.09 -1.15
N ILE A 76 -39.54 5.14 -0.42
CA ILE A 76 -38.10 5.12 -0.17
C ILE A 76 -37.33 4.82 -1.45
N THR A 77 -37.74 3.81 -2.22
CA THR A 77 -37.08 3.50 -3.50
C THR A 77 -37.13 4.70 -4.43
N LYS A 78 -38.32 5.29 -4.63
CA LYS A 78 -38.46 6.43 -5.54
C LYS A 78 -37.76 7.68 -5.03
N GLY A 79 -37.81 7.93 -3.71
CA GLY A 79 -37.10 9.04 -3.08
C GLY A 79 -35.58 8.92 -3.24
N LEU A 80 -35.01 7.74 -2.99
CA LEU A 80 -33.58 7.49 -3.14
C LEU A 80 -33.12 7.56 -4.60
N GLU A 81 -33.93 7.10 -5.57
CA GLU A 81 -33.66 7.32 -7.00
C GLU A 81 -33.57 8.80 -7.33
N ILE A 82 -34.55 9.61 -6.93
CA ILE A 82 -34.58 11.05 -7.21
C ILE A 82 -33.38 11.76 -6.58
N ILE A 83 -33.04 11.43 -5.33
CA ILE A 83 -31.87 12.00 -4.64
C ILE A 83 -30.58 11.61 -5.38
N THR A 84 -30.47 10.34 -5.81
CA THR A 84 -29.32 9.83 -6.56
C THR A 84 -29.13 10.59 -7.86
N ASP A 85 -30.19 10.76 -8.64
CA ASP A 85 -30.14 11.51 -9.88
C ASP A 85 -29.75 12.97 -9.60
N SER A 86 -30.30 13.58 -8.54
CA SER A 86 -29.99 14.97 -8.15
C SER A 86 -28.52 15.17 -7.74
N TYR A 87 -27.88 14.16 -7.14
CA TYR A 87 -26.45 14.23 -6.83
C TYR A 87 -25.59 14.13 -8.08
N ILE A 88 -25.99 13.33 -9.06
CA ILE A 88 -25.30 13.22 -10.35
C ILE A 88 -25.48 14.50 -11.18
N ASP A 89 -26.64 15.16 -11.08
CA ASP A 89 -26.94 16.41 -11.78
C ASP A 89 -25.95 17.55 -11.44
N VAL A 90 -25.21 17.46 -10.32
CA VAL A 90 -24.14 18.42 -9.99
C VAL A 90 -23.05 18.47 -11.08
N LEU A 91 -22.81 17.37 -11.79
CA LEU A 91 -21.85 17.30 -12.90
C LEU A 91 -22.37 17.95 -14.18
N GLU A 92 -23.69 18.01 -14.38
CA GLU A 92 -24.28 18.40 -15.67
C GLU A 92 -23.89 19.82 -16.10
N PRO A 93 -24.00 20.87 -15.27
CA PRO A 93 -23.57 22.21 -15.66
C PRO A 93 -22.07 22.31 -15.98
N LEU A 94 -21.23 21.51 -15.31
CA LEU A 94 -19.79 21.48 -15.56
C LEU A 94 -19.48 20.80 -16.90
N CYS A 95 -20.08 19.64 -17.14
CA CYS A 95 -19.94 18.87 -18.36
C CYS A 95 -20.45 19.66 -19.58
N GLU A 96 -21.64 20.27 -19.50
CA GLU A 96 -22.20 21.12 -20.57
C GLU A 96 -21.31 22.32 -20.89
N LYS A 97 -20.82 23.01 -19.85
CA LYS A 97 -19.97 24.20 -20.01
C LYS A 97 -18.67 23.89 -20.76
N TYR A 98 -18.12 22.69 -20.57
CA TYR A 98 -16.83 22.29 -21.13
C TYR A 98 -16.92 21.27 -22.26
N ASP A 99 -18.13 20.99 -22.76
CA ASP A 99 -18.39 20.02 -23.84
C ASP A 99 -17.82 18.62 -23.54
N VAL A 100 -17.99 18.15 -22.31
CA VAL A 100 -17.58 16.83 -21.84
C VAL A 100 -18.79 15.92 -21.75
N GLU A 101 -18.73 14.73 -22.35
CA GLU A 101 -19.82 13.74 -22.25
C GLU A 101 -19.99 13.26 -20.79
N LEU A 102 -21.22 13.34 -20.29
CA LEU A 102 -21.62 12.83 -18.97
C LEU A 102 -22.39 11.51 -19.12
N VAL A 103 -21.84 10.44 -18.57
CA VAL A 103 -22.52 9.15 -18.41
C VAL A 103 -23.03 9.04 -16.98
N ARG A 104 -24.34 8.87 -16.80
CA ARG A 104 -24.97 8.79 -15.47
C ARG A 104 -25.04 7.33 -14.99
N ARG A 105 -24.63 7.05 -13.75
CA ARG A 105 -24.65 5.71 -13.14
C ARG A 105 -25.31 5.72 -11.75
N SER A 106 -26.59 5.36 -11.72
CA SER A 106 -27.37 5.22 -10.47
C SER A 106 -27.30 3.76 -9.99
N LEU A 107 -26.59 3.51 -8.88
CA LEU A 107 -26.25 2.16 -8.43
C LEU A 107 -27.01 1.75 -7.17
N GLU A 108 -27.83 0.69 -7.24
CA GLU A 108 -28.52 0.14 -6.08
C GLU A 108 -27.63 -0.86 -5.32
N GLY A 109 -27.24 -0.55 -4.10
CA GLY A 109 -26.56 -1.49 -3.21
C GLY A 109 -25.72 -0.82 -2.13
N LYS A 110 -24.81 -1.59 -1.53
CA LYS A 110 -23.88 -1.07 -0.53
C LYS A 110 -22.79 -0.25 -1.22
N ASN A 111 -22.66 1.04 -0.87
CA ASN A 111 -21.92 2.05 -1.61
C ASN A 111 -20.58 1.57 -2.20
N PHE A 112 -19.60 1.26 -1.34
CA PHE A 112 -18.26 0.86 -1.82
C PHE A 112 -18.28 -0.41 -2.68
N LYS A 113 -19.24 -1.32 -2.46
CA LYS A 113 -19.28 -2.61 -3.15
C LYS A 113 -19.71 -2.41 -4.60
N VAL A 114 -20.84 -1.72 -4.81
CA VAL A 114 -21.36 -1.47 -6.16
C VAL A 114 -20.46 -0.52 -6.96
N ILE A 115 -19.81 0.44 -6.29
CA ILE A 115 -18.81 1.30 -6.95
C ILE A 115 -17.62 0.48 -7.45
N VAL A 116 -17.08 -0.42 -6.62
CA VAL A 116 -15.94 -1.27 -7.00
C VAL A 116 -16.31 -2.22 -8.14
N GLU A 117 -17.48 -2.87 -8.03
CA GLU A 117 -18.00 -3.77 -9.07
C GLU A 117 -18.13 -3.02 -10.40
N ASP A 118 -18.79 -1.86 -10.38
CA ASP A 118 -19.00 -1.05 -11.58
C ASP A 118 -17.68 -0.55 -12.20
N VAL A 119 -16.74 -0.09 -11.39
CA VAL A 119 -15.44 0.38 -11.89
C VAL A 119 -14.61 -0.76 -12.51
N ASN A 120 -14.50 -1.90 -11.82
CA ASN A 120 -13.67 -3.02 -12.28
C ASN A 120 -14.28 -3.71 -13.53
N GLU A 121 -15.60 -3.67 -13.71
CA GLU A 121 -16.29 -4.25 -14.88
C GLU A 121 -16.25 -3.38 -16.14
N ASN A 122 -15.94 -2.08 -16.03
CA ASN A 122 -16.12 -1.12 -17.13
C ASN A 122 -14.84 -0.41 -17.60
N ASP A 123 -13.65 -0.94 -17.27
CA ASP A 123 -12.33 -0.48 -17.75
C ASP A 123 -12.11 1.06 -17.66
N PHE A 124 -12.47 1.67 -16.52
CA PHE A 124 -12.15 3.07 -16.26
C PHE A 124 -10.65 3.30 -16.08
N ASP A 125 -10.13 4.40 -16.63
CA ASP A 125 -8.71 4.73 -16.53
C ASP A 125 -8.38 5.44 -15.20
N LEU A 126 -9.30 6.28 -14.72
CA LEU A 126 -9.12 7.11 -13.54
C LEU A 126 -10.41 7.18 -12.70
N VAL A 127 -10.30 6.91 -11.40
CA VAL A 127 -11.33 7.24 -10.41
C VAL A 127 -10.91 8.51 -9.67
N VAL A 128 -11.75 9.56 -9.73
CA VAL A 128 -11.57 10.79 -8.92
C VAL A 128 -12.58 10.77 -7.80
N ILE A 129 -12.11 10.64 -6.56
CA ILE A 129 -12.97 10.43 -5.38
C ILE A 129 -12.60 11.38 -4.24
N GLY A 130 -13.61 11.94 -3.58
CA GLY A 130 -13.41 12.77 -2.40
C GLY A 130 -12.81 11.98 -1.23
N ALA A 131 -11.95 12.63 -0.43
CA ALA A 131 -11.35 12.01 0.75
C ALA A 131 -12.37 11.70 1.84
N MET A 132 -13.42 12.51 1.98
CA MET A 132 -14.45 12.36 2.99
C MET A 132 -15.83 12.59 2.40
N GLY A 133 -16.86 11.97 2.99
CA GLY A 133 -18.26 12.17 2.60
C GLY A 133 -19.02 13.02 3.62
N MET A 134 -20.33 13.19 3.39
CA MET A 134 -21.19 14.06 4.22
C MET A 134 -21.22 13.73 5.72
N ALA A 135 -20.97 12.48 6.11
CA ALA A 135 -21.00 12.01 7.50
C ALA A 135 -19.64 12.12 8.23
N ALA A 136 -18.71 12.93 7.72
CA ALA A 136 -17.42 13.14 8.36
C ALA A 136 -17.59 13.75 9.76
N VAL A 137 -16.93 13.14 10.75
CA VAL A 137 -16.86 13.68 12.12
C VAL A 137 -15.50 14.31 12.37
N LYS A 138 -15.41 15.15 13.40
CA LYS A 138 -14.15 15.73 13.88
C LYS A 138 -13.12 14.60 14.08
N ASP A 139 -11.92 14.79 13.55
CA ASP A 139 -10.78 13.84 13.57
C ASP A 139 -10.86 12.68 12.56
N THR A 140 -11.83 12.65 11.64
CA THR A 140 -11.81 11.70 10.51
C THR A 140 -10.61 12.01 9.62
N VAL A 141 -9.73 11.02 9.41
CA VAL A 141 -8.53 11.16 8.55
C VAL A 141 -8.85 10.84 7.09
N LEU A 142 -9.66 9.80 6.85
CA LEU A 142 -10.12 9.38 5.52
C LEU A 142 -11.49 8.70 5.64
N GLY A 143 -12.37 8.93 4.67
CA GLY A 143 -13.70 8.33 4.61
C GLY A 143 -13.65 6.82 4.39
N THR A 144 -14.50 6.08 5.11
CA THR A 144 -14.53 4.61 5.04
C THR A 144 -14.95 4.07 3.68
N VAL A 145 -15.77 4.82 2.91
CA VAL A 145 -16.14 4.45 1.53
C VAL A 145 -14.93 4.58 0.63
N THR A 146 -14.27 5.74 0.64
CA THR A 146 -13.04 6.00 -0.13
C THR A 146 -11.96 4.96 0.13
N GLU A 147 -11.68 4.68 1.40
CA GLU A 147 -10.70 3.66 1.79
C GLU A 147 -11.05 2.27 1.22
N ARG A 148 -12.31 1.85 1.34
CA ARG A 148 -12.75 0.53 0.85
C ARG A 148 -12.75 0.42 -0.67
N VAL A 149 -13.09 1.51 -1.36
CA VAL A 149 -13.04 1.60 -2.83
C VAL A 149 -11.59 1.48 -3.28
N VAL A 150 -10.72 2.39 -2.84
CA VAL A 150 -9.31 2.45 -3.29
C VAL A 150 -8.60 1.11 -3.09
N ARG A 151 -8.83 0.40 -1.98
CA ARG A 151 -8.24 -0.93 -1.71
C ARG A 151 -8.70 -2.05 -2.66
N ARG A 152 -9.77 -1.86 -3.42
CA ARG A 152 -10.37 -2.93 -4.25
C ARG A 152 -10.44 -2.61 -5.73
N LEU A 153 -9.97 -1.42 -6.13
CA LEU A 153 -9.81 -1.07 -7.53
C LEU A 153 -8.57 -1.76 -8.09
N GLU A 154 -8.75 -2.51 -9.17
CA GLU A 154 -7.69 -3.36 -9.73
C GLU A 154 -6.90 -2.63 -10.82
N LYS A 155 -7.59 -1.98 -11.76
CA LYS A 155 -6.98 -1.40 -12.96
C LYS A 155 -6.88 0.11 -12.96
N ALA A 156 -7.93 0.80 -12.50
CA ALA A 156 -8.01 2.25 -12.58
C ALA A 156 -6.97 2.93 -11.69
N ASP A 157 -6.34 3.99 -12.19
CA ASP A 157 -5.62 4.94 -11.34
C ASP A 157 -6.62 5.64 -10.41
N THR A 158 -6.22 6.08 -9.22
CA THR A 158 -7.15 6.67 -8.24
C THR A 158 -6.62 7.99 -7.69
N LEU A 159 -7.32 9.08 -7.97
CA LEU A 159 -7.06 10.42 -7.43
C LEU A 159 -7.98 10.68 -6.24
N ILE A 160 -7.39 10.80 -5.06
CA ILE A 160 -8.09 11.12 -3.82
C ILE A 160 -7.98 12.62 -3.56
N VAL A 161 -9.13 13.28 -3.59
CA VAL A 161 -9.25 14.74 -3.43
C VAL A 161 -9.31 15.09 -1.95
N LYS A 162 -8.26 15.75 -1.47
CA LYS A 162 -8.04 16.17 -0.07
C LYS A 162 -7.89 17.69 0.06
N ASP A 163 -7.45 18.38 -0.99
CA ASP A 163 -7.32 19.83 -1.03
C ASP A 163 -8.53 20.41 -1.77
N LEU A 164 -9.29 21.28 -1.10
CA LEU A 164 -10.49 21.92 -1.65
C LEU A 164 -10.19 23.24 -2.34
N ASP A 165 -9.00 23.81 -2.11
CA ASP A 165 -8.69 25.19 -2.48
C ASP A 165 -7.75 25.27 -3.69
N ARG A 166 -6.89 24.27 -3.89
CA ARG A 166 -5.85 24.27 -4.93
C ARG A 166 -6.08 23.21 -6.01
N SER A 167 -5.64 23.49 -7.23
CA SER A 167 -5.60 22.47 -8.28
C SER A 167 -4.53 21.42 -7.93
N PRO A 168 -4.81 20.12 -8.07
CA PRO A 168 -3.83 19.06 -7.77
C PRO A 168 -2.59 19.13 -8.67
N PHE A 169 -2.67 19.78 -9.82
CA PHE A 169 -1.65 19.69 -10.87
C PHE A 169 -0.60 20.80 -10.84
N GLU A 170 -0.64 21.75 -9.89
CA GLU A 170 0.29 22.88 -9.82
C GLU A 170 1.72 22.45 -9.45
N HIS A 171 1.86 21.64 -8.40
CA HIS A 171 3.14 21.13 -7.92
C HIS A 171 3.01 19.66 -7.48
N ILE A 172 3.59 18.77 -8.26
CA ILE A 172 3.45 17.33 -8.10
C ILE A 172 4.76 16.72 -7.55
N VAL A 173 4.67 15.97 -6.46
CA VAL A 173 5.77 15.17 -5.92
C VAL A 173 5.52 13.70 -6.23
N VAL A 174 6.50 13.00 -6.80
CA VAL A 174 6.40 11.57 -7.11
C VAL A 174 7.28 10.77 -6.16
N ALA A 175 6.71 9.76 -5.49
CA ALA A 175 7.47 8.80 -4.71
C ALA A 175 7.97 7.66 -5.63
N VAL A 176 9.28 7.56 -5.79
CA VAL A 176 9.95 6.59 -6.67
C VAL A 176 10.72 5.57 -5.84
N ASP A 177 10.43 4.28 -6.07
CA ASP A 177 11.12 3.14 -5.45
C ASP A 177 11.76 2.19 -6.47
N GLY A 178 11.76 2.56 -7.75
CA GLY A 178 12.30 1.76 -8.86
C GLY A 178 11.37 0.67 -9.39
N SER A 179 10.24 0.40 -8.74
CA SER A 179 9.22 -0.53 -9.26
C SER A 179 8.52 0.01 -10.51
N ALA A 180 7.96 -0.89 -11.31
CA ALA A 180 7.25 -0.53 -12.54
C ALA A 180 6.07 0.43 -12.30
N LYS A 181 5.36 0.29 -11.17
CA LYS A 181 4.26 1.18 -10.81
C LYS A 181 4.73 2.54 -10.31
N SER A 182 5.87 2.64 -9.62
CA SER A 182 6.39 3.96 -9.23
C SER A 182 6.93 4.74 -10.43
N LEU A 183 7.57 4.06 -11.39
CA LEU A 183 7.96 4.67 -12.67
C LEU A 183 6.76 4.98 -13.57
N GLY A 184 5.72 4.14 -13.54
CA GLY A 184 4.44 4.44 -14.16
C GLY A 184 3.80 5.71 -13.58
N GLY A 185 3.85 5.84 -12.24
CA GLY A 185 3.46 7.06 -11.53
C GLY A 185 4.22 8.30 -11.97
N LEU A 186 5.54 8.20 -12.17
CA LEU A 186 6.35 9.29 -12.72
C LEU A 186 5.88 9.71 -14.11
N LYS A 187 5.64 8.75 -15.02
CA LYS A 187 5.13 9.04 -16.38
C LYS A 187 3.79 9.76 -16.32
N ARG A 188 2.88 9.30 -15.44
CA ARG A 188 1.59 9.95 -15.19
C ARG A 188 1.77 11.38 -14.68
N ALA A 189 2.64 11.59 -13.71
CA ALA A 189 2.91 12.91 -13.13
C ALA A 189 3.46 13.90 -14.17
N ILE A 190 4.41 13.46 -15.01
CA ILE A 190 4.99 14.28 -16.09
C ILE A 190 3.92 14.70 -17.10
N GLU A 191 3.07 13.76 -17.55
CA GLU A 191 2.01 14.08 -18.50
C GLU A 191 0.97 15.03 -17.88
N LEU A 192 0.57 14.82 -16.62
CA LEU A 192 -0.34 15.73 -15.92
C LEU A 192 0.25 17.13 -15.75
N ALA A 193 1.47 17.26 -15.23
CA ALA A 193 2.09 18.57 -15.07
C ALA A 193 2.26 19.31 -16.40
N ARG A 194 2.64 18.60 -17.47
CA ARG A 194 2.78 19.20 -18.81
C ARG A 194 1.45 19.74 -19.33
N GLU A 195 0.38 18.97 -19.23
CA GLU A 195 -0.94 19.35 -19.74
C GLU A 195 -1.60 20.46 -18.90
N PHE A 196 -1.34 20.50 -17.60
CA PHE A 196 -1.89 21.50 -16.70
C PHE A 196 -0.93 22.67 -16.37
N GLY A 197 0.26 22.69 -16.97
CA GLY A 197 1.25 23.77 -16.77
C GLY A 197 1.90 23.81 -15.38
N GLY A 198 1.94 22.68 -14.68
CA GLY A 198 2.56 22.54 -13.36
C GLY A 198 4.00 22.05 -13.38
N THR A 199 4.52 21.71 -12.21
CA THR A 199 5.88 21.18 -12.02
C THR A 199 5.87 19.77 -11.41
N VAL A 200 6.94 19.01 -11.66
CA VAL A 200 7.15 17.67 -11.09
C VAL A 200 8.52 17.62 -10.43
N GLU A 201 8.57 17.03 -9.24
CA GLU A 201 9.81 16.58 -8.60
C GLU A 201 9.65 15.14 -8.10
N ALA A 202 10.76 14.43 -7.94
CA ALA A 202 10.78 13.05 -7.47
C ALA A 202 11.52 12.91 -6.15
N ILE A 203 10.94 12.13 -5.24
CA ILE A 203 11.59 11.72 -4.00
C ILE A 203 11.78 10.22 -3.99
N SER A 204 12.85 9.78 -3.34
CA SER A 204 13.07 8.37 -3.04
C SER A 204 13.50 8.25 -1.60
N VAL A 205 12.92 7.31 -0.85
CA VAL A 205 13.17 7.16 0.59
C VAL A 205 13.62 5.75 0.90
N PHE A 206 14.78 5.62 1.53
CA PHE A 206 15.28 4.34 2.04
C PHE A 206 15.29 4.33 3.56
N ASP A 207 15.00 3.20 4.17
CA ASP A 207 15.02 3.03 5.63
C ASP A 207 16.34 2.37 6.08
N PRO A 208 17.32 3.12 6.60
CA PRO A 208 18.52 2.53 7.18
C PRO A 208 18.20 1.79 8.51
N TYR A 209 17.10 2.14 9.20
CA TYR A 209 16.86 1.77 10.59
C TYR A 209 16.21 0.39 10.78
N PHE A 210 15.57 -0.17 9.75
CA PHE A 210 14.87 -1.45 9.84
C PHE A 210 15.77 -2.59 10.33
N HIS A 211 17.00 -2.66 9.80
CA HIS A 211 17.95 -3.71 10.19
C HIS A 211 18.37 -3.58 11.66
N TYR A 212 18.57 -2.36 12.18
CA TYR A 212 18.92 -2.13 13.58
C TYR A 212 17.84 -2.66 14.53
N ALA A 213 16.57 -2.39 14.25
CA ALA A 213 15.45 -2.87 15.06
C ALA A 213 15.37 -4.40 15.07
N MET A 214 15.54 -5.04 13.91
CA MET A 214 15.58 -6.49 13.78
C MET A 214 16.77 -7.11 14.55
N PHE A 215 17.98 -6.56 14.42
CA PHE A 215 19.16 -7.06 15.13
C PHE A 215 19.03 -6.93 16.64
N HIS A 216 18.48 -5.81 17.13
CA HIS A 216 18.26 -5.63 18.55
C HIS A 216 17.26 -6.66 19.11
N SER A 217 16.20 -6.95 18.37
CA SER A 217 15.24 -8.00 18.73
C SER A 217 15.88 -9.39 18.74
N ILE A 218 16.64 -9.75 17.70
CA ILE A 218 17.30 -11.06 17.58
C ILE A 218 18.37 -11.24 18.68
N ALA A 219 19.14 -10.21 18.98
CA ALA A 219 20.14 -10.26 20.05
C ALA A 219 19.51 -10.58 21.41
N GLY A 220 18.28 -10.12 21.68
CA GLY A 220 17.54 -10.41 22.89
C GLY A 220 17.03 -11.85 23.02
N VAL A 221 16.95 -12.60 21.92
CA VAL A 221 16.42 -13.98 21.88
C VAL A 221 17.52 -15.03 21.74
N LEU A 222 18.71 -14.65 21.27
CA LEU A 222 19.82 -15.59 21.04
C LEU A 222 20.52 -16.05 22.32
N SER A 223 20.91 -17.33 22.35
CA SER A 223 21.72 -17.89 23.44
C SER A 223 23.11 -17.23 23.50
N SER A 224 23.72 -17.19 24.68
CA SER A 224 25.05 -16.56 24.88
C SER A 224 26.16 -17.16 24.01
N LYS A 225 25.99 -18.40 23.55
CA LYS A 225 26.92 -19.08 22.61
C LYS A 225 26.64 -18.64 21.17
N ALA A 226 25.37 -18.54 20.77
CA ALA A 226 24.98 -18.02 19.46
C ALA A 226 25.34 -16.54 19.30
N GLN A 227 25.19 -15.74 20.36
CA GLN A 227 25.59 -14.33 20.36
C GLN A 227 27.09 -14.11 20.10
N LYS A 228 27.95 -15.00 20.61
CA LYS A 228 29.41 -14.96 20.38
C LYS A 228 29.79 -15.37 18.95
N VAL A 229 29.02 -16.27 18.34
CA VAL A 229 29.19 -16.65 16.93
C VAL A 229 28.72 -15.51 16.01
N PHE A 230 27.68 -14.78 16.40
CA PHE A 230 27.06 -13.73 15.59
C PHE A 230 27.87 -12.41 15.50
N ARG A 231 28.98 -12.26 16.25
CA ARG A 231 29.90 -11.10 16.22
C ARG A 231 29.24 -9.72 16.00
N PHE A 232 28.24 -9.39 16.82
CA PHE A 232 27.38 -8.21 16.61
C PHE A 232 28.12 -6.90 16.37
N LYS A 233 29.21 -6.60 17.09
CA LYS A 233 29.97 -5.35 16.89
C LYS A 233 30.63 -5.23 15.51
N GLU A 234 31.05 -6.36 14.92
CA GLU A 234 31.63 -6.39 13.58
C GLU A 234 30.53 -6.32 12.50
N GLN A 235 29.38 -6.98 12.73
CA GLN A 235 28.24 -6.86 11.83
C GLN A 235 27.60 -5.47 11.86
N GLU A 236 27.40 -4.88 13.04
CA GLU A 236 26.84 -3.53 13.21
C GLU A 236 27.67 -2.49 12.43
N LYS A 237 29.00 -2.58 12.49
CA LYS A 237 29.89 -1.73 11.68
C LYS A 237 29.82 -2.04 10.18
N LEU A 238 29.69 -3.31 9.79
CA LEU A 238 29.49 -3.70 8.39
C LEU A 238 28.17 -3.15 7.84
N HIS A 239 27.13 -3.08 8.67
CA HIS A 239 25.80 -2.58 8.32
C HIS A 239 25.80 -1.05 8.12
N GLU A 240 26.44 -0.30 9.02
CA GLU A 240 26.63 1.15 8.89
C GLU A 240 27.42 1.53 7.62
N GLU A 241 28.54 0.85 7.33
CA GLU A 241 29.43 1.27 6.26
C GLU A 241 29.02 0.72 4.87
N ILE A 242 28.44 -0.48 4.78
CA ILE A 242 28.17 -1.16 3.51
C ILE A 242 26.69 -1.17 3.14
N ILE A 243 25.78 -1.38 4.10
CA ILE A 243 24.34 -1.52 3.79
C ILE A 243 23.68 -0.16 3.65
N ASP A 244 23.88 0.76 4.57
CA ASP A 244 23.24 2.10 4.49
C ASP A 244 23.76 2.85 3.25
N SER A 245 25.07 2.76 2.97
CA SER A 245 25.67 3.32 1.76
C SER A 245 25.24 2.56 0.48
N GLY A 246 24.99 1.26 0.57
CA GLY A 246 24.48 0.43 -0.53
C GLY A 246 23.02 0.73 -0.89
N LEU A 247 22.14 0.81 0.10
CA LEU A 247 20.73 1.20 -0.06
C LEU A 247 20.63 2.62 -0.63
N ALA A 248 21.40 3.56 -0.08
CA ALA A 248 21.46 4.91 -0.62
C ALA A 248 21.85 4.93 -2.10
N LYS A 249 22.82 4.10 -2.53
CA LYS A 249 23.21 3.98 -3.96
C LYS A 249 22.08 3.41 -4.83
N ILE A 250 21.37 2.38 -4.36
CA ILE A 250 20.25 1.76 -5.10
C ILE A 250 19.15 2.80 -5.32
N TYR A 251 18.74 3.50 -4.27
CA TYR A 251 17.67 4.50 -4.35
C TYR A 251 18.11 5.74 -5.13
N THR A 252 19.39 6.10 -5.07
CA THR A 252 19.98 7.10 -5.97
C THR A 252 19.87 6.65 -7.43
N ALA A 253 20.19 5.39 -7.74
CA ALA A 253 20.06 4.86 -9.10
C ALA A 253 18.60 4.90 -9.60
N HIS A 254 17.61 4.64 -8.74
CA HIS A 254 16.20 4.82 -9.09
C HIS A 254 15.84 6.27 -9.42
N LEU A 255 16.38 7.24 -8.67
CA LEU A 255 16.22 8.67 -8.98
C LEU A 255 16.91 9.06 -10.28
N GLU A 256 18.06 8.47 -10.59
CA GLU A 256 18.77 8.69 -11.86
C GLU A 256 17.98 8.16 -13.06
N ILE A 257 17.39 6.97 -12.94
CA ILE A 257 16.46 6.42 -13.94
C ILE A 257 15.26 7.36 -14.11
N ALA A 258 14.67 7.84 -13.00
CA ALA A 258 13.55 8.79 -13.05
C ALA A 258 13.94 10.09 -13.76
N ARG A 259 15.11 10.65 -13.46
CA ARG A 259 15.63 11.85 -14.11
C ARG A 259 15.79 11.64 -15.61
N LYS A 260 16.38 10.51 -16.03
CA LYS A 260 16.54 10.18 -17.44
C LYS A 260 15.19 10.06 -18.17
N ILE A 261 14.20 9.38 -17.56
CA ILE A 261 12.84 9.29 -18.11
C ILE A 261 12.23 10.68 -18.30
N ALA A 262 12.45 11.60 -17.37
CA ALA A 262 11.98 12.97 -17.47
C ALA A 262 12.72 13.77 -18.54
N GLU A 263 14.04 13.62 -18.65
CA GLU A 263 14.86 14.24 -19.70
C GLU A 263 14.40 13.81 -21.11
N ASP A 264 14.13 12.51 -21.29
CA ASP A 264 13.58 11.96 -22.54
C ASP A 264 12.20 12.55 -22.90
N GLU A 265 11.45 13.02 -21.90
CA GLU A 265 10.17 13.73 -22.04
C GLU A 265 10.32 15.27 -22.10
N GLY A 266 11.55 15.78 -22.04
CA GLY A 266 11.86 17.22 -22.06
C GLY A 266 11.59 17.95 -20.75
N VAL A 267 11.59 17.26 -19.61
CA VAL A 267 11.34 17.82 -18.27
C VAL A 267 12.61 17.78 -17.42
N ASP A 268 12.98 18.92 -16.84
CA ASP A 268 14.03 18.99 -15.82
C ASP A 268 13.46 18.54 -14.47
N LEU A 269 13.84 17.34 -14.03
CA LEU A 269 13.31 16.72 -12.82
C LEU A 269 14.25 16.94 -11.64
N LYS A 270 13.80 17.76 -10.69
CA LYS A 270 14.43 17.82 -9.37
C LYS A 270 14.24 16.49 -8.64
N THR A 271 15.33 15.92 -8.14
CA THR A 271 15.31 14.68 -7.36
C THR A 271 15.78 14.91 -5.93
N THR A 272 15.22 14.19 -4.96
CA THR A 272 15.66 14.24 -3.55
C THR A 272 15.68 12.85 -2.94
N LEU A 273 16.84 12.46 -2.39
CA LEU A 273 16.98 11.23 -1.61
C LEU A 273 16.77 11.53 -0.13
N LEU A 274 15.90 10.77 0.53
CA LEU A 274 15.59 10.89 1.96
C LEU A 274 15.97 9.60 2.70
N ALA A 275 16.46 9.74 3.93
CA ALA A 275 16.81 8.61 4.80
C ALA A 275 15.83 8.52 5.98
N GLY A 276 15.26 7.33 6.19
CA GLY A 276 14.33 7.02 7.27
C GLY A 276 13.13 6.22 6.79
N LYS A 277 12.12 6.07 7.64
CA LYS A 277 10.90 5.36 7.27
C LYS A 277 10.18 6.07 6.10
N PRO A 278 9.86 5.38 4.99
CA PRO A 278 9.35 6.02 3.78
C PRO A 278 8.13 6.91 4.00
N PHE A 279 7.13 6.40 4.71
CA PHE A 279 5.94 7.17 5.05
C PHE A 279 6.24 8.43 5.89
N GLU A 280 7.04 8.30 6.96
CA GLU A 280 7.34 9.42 7.87
C GLU A 280 8.14 10.52 7.17
N GLN A 281 9.16 10.15 6.39
CA GLN A 281 9.96 11.13 5.65
C GLN A 281 9.18 11.77 4.51
N THR A 282 8.31 11.02 3.84
CA THR A 282 7.43 11.60 2.80
C THR A 282 6.47 12.60 3.41
N LEU A 283 5.85 12.27 4.55
CA LEU A 283 4.96 13.20 5.26
C LEU A 283 5.70 14.47 5.70
N LYS A 284 6.92 14.32 6.24
CA LYS A 284 7.78 15.46 6.60
C LYS A 284 8.11 16.33 5.39
N TYR A 285 8.54 15.72 4.28
CA TYR A 285 8.88 16.41 3.04
C TYR A 285 7.68 17.19 2.48
N VAL A 286 6.50 16.55 2.44
CA VAL A 286 5.24 17.19 2.02
C VAL A 286 4.89 18.38 2.92
N GLY A 287 5.14 18.30 4.23
CA GLY A 287 4.94 19.42 5.14
C GLY A 287 5.89 20.60 4.90
N GLU A 288 7.11 20.35 4.43
CA GLU A 288 8.12 21.38 4.14
C GLU A 288 7.91 22.02 2.75
N VAL A 289 7.60 21.19 1.75
CA VAL A 289 7.48 21.59 0.34
C VAL A 289 6.07 22.06 -0.02
N ASN A 290 5.06 21.56 0.69
CA ASN A 290 3.64 21.85 0.45
C ASN A 290 3.17 21.65 -1.01
N PRO A 291 3.41 20.46 -1.63
CA PRO A 291 2.92 20.16 -2.97
C PRO A 291 1.39 20.07 -3.01
N THR A 292 0.80 20.23 -4.20
CA THR A 292 -0.65 20.10 -4.43
C THR A 292 -1.10 18.67 -4.69
N MET A 293 -0.17 17.77 -5.03
CA MET A 293 -0.43 16.35 -5.15
C MET A 293 0.83 15.51 -4.90
N VAL A 294 0.64 14.33 -4.31
CA VAL A 294 1.65 13.27 -4.28
C VAL A 294 1.20 12.11 -5.16
N VAL A 295 2.11 11.62 -6.02
CA VAL A 295 1.89 10.49 -6.92
C VAL A 295 2.72 9.30 -6.45
N MET A 296 2.13 8.11 -6.45
CA MET A 296 2.80 6.89 -6.05
C MET A 296 2.22 5.65 -6.75
N GLY A 297 3.00 4.57 -6.79
CA GLY A 297 2.50 3.26 -7.21
C GLY A 297 1.57 2.64 -6.17
N ARG A 298 0.60 1.85 -6.62
CA ARG A 298 -0.27 1.06 -5.73
C ARG A 298 0.52 0.09 -4.86
N ILE A 299 1.49 -0.58 -5.47
CA ILE A 299 2.42 -1.54 -4.86
C ILE A 299 3.83 -1.24 -5.35
N GLY A 300 4.83 -1.68 -4.59
CA GLY A 300 6.24 -1.44 -4.84
C GLY A 300 7.06 -2.72 -5.02
N TYR A 301 8.38 -2.61 -4.92
CA TYR A 301 9.32 -3.73 -5.20
C TYR A 301 9.13 -4.97 -4.30
N HIS A 302 8.62 -4.78 -3.07
CA HIS A 302 8.41 -5.86 -2.08
C HIS A 302 6.97 -6.39 -2.09
N SER A 303 6.31 -6.32 -3.25
CA SER A 303 4.93 -6.78 -3.39
C SER A 303 4.86 -8.27 -3.72
N ASP A 304 3.67 -8.82 -3.49
CA ASP A 304 3.29 -10.19 -3.82
C ASP A 304 2.02 -10.15 -4.67
N ASP A 305 1.78 -11.20 -5.47
CA ASP A 305 0.66 -11.29 -6.40
C ASP A 305 -0.72 -11.17 -5.71
N GLU A 306 -0.82 -11.52 -4.42
CA GLU A 306 -2.07 -11.41 -3.64
C GLU A 306 -2.28 -10.04 -2.96
N MET A 307 -1.34 -9.09 -3.10
CA MET A 307 -1.38 -7.82 -2.37
C MET A 307 -2.36 -6.80 -3.00
N ASP A 308 -3.25 -6.24 -2.18
CA ASP A 308 -4.23 -5.24 -2.60
C ASP A 308 -3.65 -3.81 -2.71
N ILE A 309 -2.84 -3.43 -1.72
CA ILE A 309 -2.18 -2.12 -1.63
C ILE A 309 -0.90 -2.23 -0.80
N GLY A 310 0.15 -1.50 -1.19
CA GLY A 310 1.38 -1.43 -0.42
C GLY A 310 1.17 -0.68 0.90
N GLY A 311 1.84 -1.11 1.98
CA GLY A 311 1.70 -0.47 3.29
C GLY A 311 2.10 1.01 3.33
N ASN A 312 3.11 1.42 2.54
CA ASN A 312 3.45 2.83 2.37
C ASN A 312 2.35 3.60 1.64
N THR A 313 1.76 3.02 0.59
CA THR A 313 0.62 3.57 -0.15
C THR A 313 -0.61 3.74 0.72
N GLU A 314 -0.93 2.76 1.55
CA GLU A 314 -2.05 2.86 2.49
C GLU A 314 -1.83 3.98 3.53
N ASN A 315 -0.63 4.09 4.11
CA ASN A 315 -0.32 5.14 5.07
C ASN A 315 -0.33 6.53 4.42
N MET A 316 0.26 6.69 3.24
CA MET A 316 0.28 7.96 2.52
C MET A 316 -1.12 8.41 2.12
N MET A 317 -1.94 7.50 1.58
CA MET A 317 -3.36 7.75 1.30
C MET A 317 -4.10 8.28 2.54
N ARG A 318 -3.86 7.70 3.71
CA ARG A 318 -4.52 8.13 4.95
C ARG A 318 -4.03 9.51 5.38
N PHE A 319 -2.73 9.65 5.61
CA PHE A 319 -2.21 10.73 6.43
C PHE A 319 -1.61 11.91 5.67
N LEU A 320 -1.35 11.80 4.36
CA LEU A 320 -0.91 12.97 3.60
C LEU A 320 -2.04 14.02 3.56
N PRO A 321 -1.71 15.30 3.79
CA PRO A 321 -2.70 16.39 3.79
C PRO A 321 -3.06 16.88 2.38
N THR A 322 -2.26 16.53 1.38
CA THR A 322 -2.42 16.94 -0.02
C THR A 322 -3.14 15.87 -0.84
N ASN A 323 -3.57 16.19 -2.06
CA ASN A 323 -4.19 15.22 -2.97
C ASN A 323 -3.24 14.03 -3.22
N VAL A 324 -3.79 12.83 -3.37
CA VAL A 324 -2.98 11.62 -3.59
C VAL A 324 -3.45 10.91 -4.85
N LEU A 325 -2.54 10.71 -5.81
CA LEU A 325 -2.75 9.87 -6.97
C LEU A 325 -2.04 8.53 -6.78
N ILE A 326 -2.84 7.46 -6.69
CA ILE A 326 -2.35 6.09 -6.64
C ILE A 326 -2.45 5.50 -8.05
N THR A 327 -1.33 5.04 -8.57
CA THR A 327 -1.23 4.54 -9.94
C THR A 327 -1.11 3.02 -10.00
N ASN A 328 -1.87 2.46 -10.93
CA ASN A 328 -1.83 1.07 -11.37
C ASN A 328 -1.07 0.93 -12.69
N TYR A 329 -0.92 2.01 -13.46
CA TYR A 329 -0.11 2.05 -14.67
C TYR A 329 1.33 1.61 -14.39
N GLU A 330 1.84 0.71 -15.23
CA GLU A 330 3.20 0.19 -15.15
C GLU A 330 4.05 0.73 -16.30
N TYR A 331 5.26 1.13 -15.95
CA TYR A 331 6.30 1.46 -16.92
C TYR A 331 7.58 0.72 -16.56
N GLN A 332 8.02 -0.15 -17.46
CA GLN A 332 9.33 -0.77 -17.37
C GLN A 332 10.35 0.20 -17.95
N ALA A 333 11.36 0.56 -17.17
CA ALA A 333 12.47 1.34 -17.70
C ALA A 333 13.12 0.56 -18.86
N PRO A 334 13.49 1.22 -19.99
CA PRO A 334 14.22 0.56 -21.05
C PRO A 334 15.48 -0.12 -20.51
N ASP A 335 15.83 -1.30 -21.04
CA ASP A 335 16.97 -2.15 -20.64
C ASP A 335 18.37 -1.51 -20.77
N LEU A 336 18.44 -0.19 -20.92
CA LEU A 336 19.70 0.54 -21.05
C LEU A 336 20.51 0.60 -19.75
N TYR A 337 19.95 0.21 -18.58
CA TYR A 337 20.65 0.25 -17.28
C TYR A 337 20.29 -0.89 -16.32
N THR A 338 19.72 -1.99 -16.81
CA THR A 338 19.38 -3.14 -15.97
C THR A 338 20.66 -3.91 -15.61
N ALA A 339 21.19 -3.58 -14.43
CA ALA A 339 22.10 -4.39 -13.62
C ALA A 339 23.56 -4.56 -14.06
N GLU A 340 23.95 -4.53 -15.34
CA GLU A 340 25.38 -4.71 -15.69
C GLU A 340 26.30 -3.59 -15.16
N GLU A 341 25.82 -2.34 -15.07
CA GLU A 341 26.65 -1.21 -14.60
C GLU A 341 26.69 -1.05 -13.07
N HIS A 342 25.77 -1.69 -12.33
CA HIS A 342 25.68 -1.59 -10.86
C HIS A 342 25.98 -2.91 -10.13
N MET A 343 26.04 -4.03 -10.85
CA MET A 343 26.47 -5.29 -10.26
C MET A 343 27.98 -5.37 -10.23
N THR A 344 28.53 -5.32 -9.02
CA THR A 344 29.96 -5.53 -8.85
C THR A 344 30.23 -7.02 -8.82
N TRP A 345 31.00 -7.53 -9.76
CA TRP A 345 31.50 -8.90 -9.68
C TRP A 345 32.73 -8.93 -8.78
N THR A 346 32.83 -9.92 -7.90
CA THR A 346 34.11 -10.15 -7.23
C THR A 346 35.12 -10.69 -8.23
N LYS A 347 36.41 -10.45 -7.97
CA LYS A 347 37.49 -10.92 -8.84
C LYS A 347 37.42 -12.44 -9.03
N GLU A 348 37.08 -13.17 -7.97
CA GLU A 348 36.95 -14.63 -7.95
C GLU A 348 35.75 -15.11 -8.77
N ALA A 349 34.66 -14.34 -8.83
CA ALA A 349 33.49 -14.65 -9.64
C ALA A 349 33.78 -14.44 -11.14
N LEU A 350 34.52 -13.39 -11.50
CA LEU A 350 34.98 -13.15 -12.87
C LEU A 350 35.94 -14.24 -13.35
N GLU A 351 36.93 -14.61 -12.53
CA GLU A 351 37.86 -15.71 -12.84
C GLU A 351 37.14 -17.06 -13.02
N ARG A 352 35.97 -17.22 -12.41
CA ARG A 352 35.13 -18.42 -12.57
C ARG A 352 34.32 -18.38 -13.86
N LEU A 353 33.86 -17.20 -14.27
CA LEU A 353 33.17 -16.98 -15.54
C LEU A 353 34.10 -17.23 -16.74
N ASP A 354 35.37 -16.81 -16.64
CA ASP A 354 36.41 -17.03 -17.66
C ASP A 354 36.72 -18.51 -17.92
N ARG A 355 36.39 -19.39 -16.96
CA ARG A 355 36.57 -20.84 -17.09
C ARG A 355 35.42 -21.52 -17.83
N ILE A 356 34.33 -20.80 -18.13
CA ILE A 356 33.18 -21.33 -18.86
C ILE A 356 33.48 -21.30 -20.37
N PRO A 357 33.18 -22.37 -21.13
CA PRO A 357 33.38 -22.38 -22.57
C PRO A 357 32.59 -21.27 -23.27
N GLY A 358 33.25 -20.51 -24.16
CA GLY A 358 32.73 -19.28 -24.76
C GLY A 358 31.35 -19.37 -25.43
N PHE A 359 30.93 -20.55 -25.91
CA PHE A 359 29.61 -20.76 -26.51
C PHE A 359 28.45 -20.83 -25.48
N VAL A 360 28.75 -20.92 -24.18
CA VAL A 360 27.78 -21.00 -23.08
C VAL A 360 27.84 -19.78 -22.15
N VAL A 361 28.94 -19.00 -22.21
CA VAL A 361 29.20 -17.86 -21.31
C VAL A 361 28.03 -16.88 -21.27
N GLY A 362 27.55 -16.42 -22.43
CA GLY A 362 26.44 -15.45 -22.48
C GLY A 362 25.14 -15.96 -21.83
N MET A 363 24.85 -17.25 -21.98
CA MET A 363 23.69 -17.89 -21.35
C MET A 363 23.86 -18.02 -19.83
N ALA A 364 25.05 -18.39 -19.37
CA ALA A 364 25.37 -18.51 -17.95
C ALA A 364 25.35 -17.15 -17.24
N THR A 365 25.97 -16.12 -17.85
CA THR A 365 25.98 -14.75 -17.31
C THR A 365 24.56 -14.21 -17.15
N GLY A 366 23.71 -14.36 -18.16
CA GLY A 366 22.32 -13.90 -18.09
C GLY A 366 21.50 -14.62 -17.01
N ALA A 367 21.70 -15.93 -16.82
CA ALA A 367 21.02 -16.69 -15.77
C ALA A 367 21.47 -16.26 -14.35
N ILE A 368 22.77 -16.01 -14.17
CA ILE A 368 23.34 -15.54 -12.90
C ILE A 368 22.83 -14.14 -12.56
N ILE A 369 22.85 -13.21 -13.51
CA ILE A 369 22.35 -11.84 -13.31
C ILE A 369 20.86 -11.86 -12.98
N ARG A 370 20.06 -12.63 -13.72
CA ARG A 370 18.61 -12.70 -13.48
C ARG A 370 18.28 -13.27 -12.10
N TYR A 371 18.93 -14.38 -11.71
CA TYR A 371 18.78 -14.94 -10.36
C TYR A 371 19.24 -13.94 -9.29
N ALA A 372 20.34 -13.23 -9.56
CA ALA A 372 20.87 -12.25 -8.64
C ALA A 372 19.91 -11.07 -8.44
N ILE A 373 19.27 -10.58 -9.50
CA ILE A 373 18.22 -9.55 -9.43
C ILE A 373 16.99 -10.09 -8.67
N GLU A 374 16.53 -11.30 -9.02
CA GLU A 374 15.38 -11.94 -8.38
C GLU A 374 15.59 -12.14 -6.87
N LYS A 375 16.83 -12.40 -6.45
CA LYS A 375 17.21 -12.57 -5.05
C LYS A 375 17.75 -11.29 -4.40
N GLY A 376 17.77 -10.17 -5.11
CA GLY A 376 18.20 -8.86 -4.58
C GLY A 376 19.71 -8.73 -4.31
N TYR A 377 20.56 -9.55 -4.91
CA TYR A 377 22.01 -9.42 -4.80
C TYR A 377 22.54 -8.26 -5.66
N THR A 378 23.36 -7.40 -5.06
CA THR A 378 24.04 -6.29 -5.76
C THR A 378 25.51 -6.58 -6.08
N VAL A 379 26.08 -7.65 -5.49
CA VAL A 379 27.44 -8.13 -5.74
C VAL A 379 27.37 -9.59 -6.16
N ILE A 380 27.91 -9.92 -7.33
CA ILE A 380 27.98 -11.31 -7.81
C ILE A 380 29.24 -11.94 -7.23
N THR A 381 29.03 -12.79 -6.23
CA THR A 381 30.06 -13.61 -5.59
C THR A 381 30.05 -15.03 -6.15
N THR A 382 31.09 -15.80 -5.84
CA THR A 382 31.12 -17.24 -6.15
C THR A 382 29.96 -18.01 -5.50
N GLY A 383 29.46 -17.56 -4.34
CA GLY A 383 28.31 -18.17 -3.66
C GLY A 383 27.00 -18.00 -4.43
N VAL A 384 26.76 -16.82 -5.01
CA VAL A 384 25.58 -16.57 -5.85
C VAL A 384 25.63 -17.47 -7.09
N ILE A 385 26.80 -17.61 -7.70
CA ILE A 385 27.02 -18.54 -8.83
C ILE A 385 26.70 -19.98 -8.40
N ASP A 386 27.12 -20.40 -7.21
CA ASP A 386 26.86 -21.76 -6.70
C ASP A 386 25.36 -22.03 -6.45
N GLU A 387 24.61 -21.03 -6.00
CA GLU A 387 23.17 -21.15 -5.82
C GLU A 387 22.43 -21.31 -7.16
N VAL A 388 22.82 -20.52 -8.16
CA VAL A 388 22.31 -20.64 -9.54
C VAL A 388 22.62 -22.02 -10.12
N ILE A 389 23.84 -22.51 -9.90
CA ILE A 389 24.25 -23.83 -10.35
C ILE A 389 23.43 -24.94 -9.68
N LYS A 390 23.11 -24.80 -8.38
CA LYS A 390 22.28 -25.76 -7.64
C LYS A 390 20.81 -25.77 -8.09
N SER A 391 20.27 -24.63 -8.51
CA SER A 391 18.89 -24.56 -9.01
C SER A 391 18.76 -25.08 -10.45
N ILE A 392 19.86 -25.15 -11.21
CA ILE A 392 19.88 -25.52 -12.62
C ILE A 392 20.43 -26.94 -12.88
N LEU A 393 21.36 -27.46 -12.06
CA LEU A 393 22.03 -28.75 -12.33
C LEU A 393 21.20 -29.99 -11.93
N PRO A 394 21.20 -31.07 -12.75
CA PRO A 394 20.54 -32.33 -12.44
C PRO A 394 21.30 -33.19 -11.40
N PRO A 395 20.64 -34.17 -10.76
CA PRO A 395 21.17 -34.90 -9.60
C PRO A 395 22.40 -35.77 -9.93
N GLY A 396 23.43 -35.71 -9.07
CA GLY A 396 24.63 -36.56 -9.10
C GLY A 396 25.96 -35.80 -9.19
N ALA A 397 25.97 -34.58 -9.74
CA ALA A 397 27.19 -33.76 -9.82
C ALA A 397 27.68 -33.27 -8.43
N MET A 398 26.75 -33.13 -7.47
CA MET A 398 27.06 -32.79 -6.07
C MET A 398 27.56 -33.99 -5.24
N GLU A 399 27.37 -35.24 -5.66
CA GLU A 399 27.82 -36.42 -4.87
C GLU A 399 29.34 -36.49 -4.75
N SER A 400 30.04 -36.05 -5.79
CA SER A 400 31.51 -35.90 -5.76
C SER A 400 31.96 -34.81 -4.78
N MET A 401 31.13 -33.80 -4.51
CA MET A 401 31.38 -32.77 -3.48
C MET A 401 30.93 -33.22 -2.08
N ARG A 402 29.93 -34.11 -1.99
CA ARG A 402 29.37 -34.69 -0.76
C ARG A 402 30.41 -35.53 0.01
N ALA A 403 31.31 -36.20 -0.70
CA ALA A 403 32.42 -36.96 -0.12
C ALA A 403 33.38 -36.10 0.74
N ILE A 404 33.47 -34.80 0.46
CA ILE A 404 34.30 -33.87 1.22
C ILE A 404 33.56 -33.36 2.48
N GLY A 405 32.23 -33.25 2.43
CA GLY A 405 31.39 -32.84 3.55
C GLY A 405 31.20 -33.91 4.64
N ASP A 406 31.38 -35.20 4.31
CA ASP A 406 31.30 -36.30 5.28
C ASP A 406 32.43 -36.27 6.32
N GLN A 407 33.60 -35.72 5.96
CA GLN A 407 34.71 -35.50 6.89
C GLN A 407 34.41 -34.43 7.95
N MET A 408 33.44 -33.54 7.72
CA MET A 408 33.09 -32.47 8.66
C MET A 408 32.02 -32.88 9.68
N ARG A 409 31.15 -33.85 9.34
CA ARG A 409 30.09 -34.36 10.23
C ARG A 409 30.61 -35.24 11.38
N GLU A 410 31.79 -35.82 11.24
CA GLU A 410 32.45 -36.54 12.34
C GLU A 410 32.80 -35.61 13.52
N ALA A 411 32.94 -34.31 13.29
CA ALA A 411 33.21 -33.32 14.34
C ALA A 411 31.96 -32.89 15.14
N GLU A 412 30.75 -33.14 14.63
CA GLU A 412 29.48 -32.79 15.29
C GLU A 412 28.97 -33.88 16.25
N ALA A 413 29.62 -35.05 16.30
CA ALA A 413 29.23 -36.20 17.13
C ALA A 413 29.53 -36.06 18.65
N MET A 414 29.91 -34.87 19.14
CA MET A 414 30.38 -34.67 20.53
C MET A 414 29.38 -33.98 21.50
N GLY A 415 28.10 -33.85 21.16
CA GLY A 415 27.00 -33.75 22.16
C GLY A 415 26.48 -32.34 22.57
N GLU A 416 25.18 -32.32 22.88
CA GLU A 416 24.12 -31.27 23.05
C GLU A 416 24.35 -30.11 24.05
N ASP A 417 23.65 -28.95 24.00
CA ASP A 417 22.26 -28.72 24.48
C ASP A 417 21.57 -27.41 23.95
N LYS A 418 20.21 -27.34 23.99
CA LYS A 418 19.36 -26.21 23.52
C LYS A 418 18.84 -25.33 24.68
N PRO A 419 18.56 -24.02 24.46
CA PRO A 419 17.65 -23.29 25.35
C PRO A 419 16.49 -22.58 24.64
N ILE A 420 15.26 -22.96 25.00
CA ILE A 420 14.12 -22.05 25.22
C ILE A 420 13.73 -22.23 26.68
N ASP A 421 14.25 -21.38 27.56
CA ASP A 421 13.91 -21.39 28.99
C ASP A 421 13.59 -19.99 29.53
N SER A 422 13.69 -18.94 28.71
CA SER A 422 13.37 -17.56 29.14
C SER A 422 11.89 -17.21 29.05
N LEU A 423 11.11 -17.91 28.22
CA LEU A 423 9.67 -17.66 28.04
C LEU A 423 8.80 -18.22 29.17
N PHE A 424 9.26 -19.27 29.87
CA PHE A 424 8.47 -19.94 30.91
C PHE A 424 8.72 -19.38 32.32
N LYS A 425 9.88 -18.79 32.60
CA LYS A 425 10.14 -18.11 33.88
C LYS A 425 9.21 -16.93 34.11
N ASP A 426 9.01 -16.09 33.09
CA ASP A 426 8.19 -14.88 33.17
C ASP A 426 6.67 -15.20 33.17
N PHE A 427 6.28 -16.38 32.65
CA PHE A 427 4.91 -16.87 32.72
C PHE A 427 4.55 -17.40 34.12
N ASP A 428 5.45 -18.21 34.71
CA ASP A 428 5.23 -18.77 36.04
C ASP A 428 5.26 -17.69 37.13
N GLU A 429 6.16 -16.70 37.02
CA GLU A 429 6.21 -15.56 37.95
C GLU A 429 4.94 -14.67 37.86
N ARG A 430 4.40 -14.47 36.65
CA ARG A 430 3.15 -13.69 36.45
C ARG A 430 1.88 -14.41 36.87
N THR A 431 1.90 -15.75 36.91
CA THR A 431 0.71 -16.56 37.20
C THR A 431 0.69 -17.13 38.62
N ALA A 432 1.85 -17.21 39.29
CA ALA A 432 1.97 -17.66 40.67
C ALA A 432 1.31 -16.72 41.70
N ASP A 433 1.24 -15.41 41.43
CA ASP A 433 0.66 -14.42 42.36
C ASP A 433 -0.88 -14.41 42.43
N LYS A 434 -1.57 -15.24 41.62
CA LYS A 434 -3.04 -15.38 41.69
C LYS A 434 -3.53 -16.64 42.43
N ALA A 435 -2.62 -17.52 42.87
CA ALA A 435 -3.01 -18.78 43.52
C ALA A 435 -2.88 -18.78 45.06
N ASN A 436 -2.16 -17.83 45.67
CA ASN A 436 -1.88 -17.82 47.12
C ASN A 436 -2.44 -16.60 47.87
N GLY A 437 -3.64 -16.13 47.49
CA GLY A 437 -4.27 -14.96 48.08
C GLY A 437 -5.76 -15.15 48.39
N ASN A 438 -6.18 -16.32 48.86
CA ASN A 438 -7.54 -16.47 49.42
C ASN A 438 -7.51 -17.34 50.68
N GLY A 439 -7.14 -16.71 51.79
CA GLY A 439 -7.07 -17.32 53.11
C GLY A 439 -7.21 -16.26 54.19
N THR A 440 -8.44 -16.07 54.64
CA THR A 440 -8.83 -15.53 55.95
C THR A 440 -8.40 -14.10 56.30
N ASN A 441 -9.36 -13.17 56.21
CA ASN A 441 -9.50 -12.18 57.27
C ASN A 441 -10.98 -11.94 57.57
N GLY A 442 -11.43 -12.55 58.67
CA GLY A 442 -12.68 -12.20 59.30
C GLY A 442 -12.60 -10.78 59.85
N HIS A 443 -13.58 -9.96 59.51
CA HIS A 443 -13.96 -8.83 60.32
C HIS A 443 -15.46 -8.93 60.60
N LYS A 444 -15.74 -9.23 61.87
CA LYS A 444 -17.01 -8.99 62.52
C LYS A 444 -17.33 -7.49 62.39
N ASN A 445 -18.53 -7.16 61.96
CA ASN A 445 -19.24 -6.01 62.48
C ASN A 445 -20.71 -6.39 62.67
N GLY A 446 -21.18 -6.16 63.89
CA GLY A 446 -22.45 -6.65 64.41
C GLY A 446 -23.65 -5.93 63.81
N ALA A 447 -24.69 -6.70 63.56
CA ALA A 447 -26.06 -6.21 63.55
C ALA A 447 -26.69 -6.60 64.90
N ASN A 448 -27.04 -5.58 65.68
CA ASN A 448 -27.85 -5.70 66.89
C ASN A 448 -29.20 -6.33 66.53
N GLY A 449 -29.59 -7.35 67.29
CA GLY A 449 -30.99 -7.69 67.48
C GLY A 449 -31.46 -7.11 68.81
N SER A 450 -32.55 -6.36 68.80
CA SER A 450 -33.44 -6.25 69.95
C SER A 450 -34.83 -5.88 69.45
N ASP A 451 -35.66 -6.90 69.30
CA ASP A 451 -37.12 -6.76 69.32
C ASP A 451 -37.60 -6.50 70.76
N ALA A 452 -38.77 -5.85 70.80
CA ALA A 452 -39.78 -5.83 71.85
C ALA A 452 -39.59 -4.90 73.06
N ALA A 453 -40.30 -3.77 73.04
CA ALA A 453 -41.42 -3.44 73.95
C ALA A 453 -42.03 -2.08 73.61
#